data_AF-A3CW87-F1
#
_entry.id   AF-A3CW87-F1
#
_cell.length_a   1.000
_cell.length_b   1.000
_cell.length_c   1.000
_cell.angle_alpha   90.00
_cell.angle_beta   90.00
_cell.angle_gamma   90.00
#
_symmetry.space_group_name_H-M   'P 1'
#
loop_
_entity.id
_entity.type
_entity.pdbx_description
1 polymer ?
#
loop_
_entity_poly.entity_id
_entity_poly.type
_entity_poly.pdbx_seq_one_letter_code
_entity_poly.pdbx_strand_id
1 'polypeptide(L)'
;MHRSLTWDLPGIEGRLTTLRDDFVRETPALSMGDAEKFRRWVLDIETIFAKAAVISGTVQPEVEADLGYPLGDREQFVIAMFRPSTRNLFDEIAEHAQSGCWCTLTDANLRELAGLHEVAGALAWIGDAALKIGLLPAIWDPDIAKAGVLTGNRKAYDRNSNLARLCDRWGLYEHRIHFDPDTPRSTRKVDHVKGTLVESVFGILFLREGLKGVASATELLRPPAP
;
A
#
# COMPACT_ATOMS: atom_id res chain seq x y z
N MET A 1 0.67 -13.54 14.96
CA MET A 1 1.53 -12.35 14.75
C MET A 1 3.00 -12.77 14.75
N HIS A 2 3.72 -12.47 13.66
CA HIS A 2 5.16 -12.74 13.54
C HIS A 2 5.95 -11.83 14.49
N ARG A 3 6.74 -12.39 15.41
CA ARG A 3 7.40 -11.61 16.48
C ARG A 3 8.65 -10.85 16.03
N SER A 4 9.24 -11.21 14.89
CA SER A 4 10.47 -10.59 14.38
C SER A 4 10.27 -9.72 13.14
N LEU A 5 9.05 -9.62 12.63
CA LEU A 5 8.71 -8.79 11.46
C LEU A 5 7.63 -7.79 11.88
N THR A 6 8.03 -6.84 12.71
CA THR A 6 7.17 -5.76 13.22
C THR A 6 7.69 -4.42 12.71
N TRP A 7 6.77 -3.51 12.42
CA TRP A 7 7.09 -2.13 12.07
C TRP A 7 6.64 -1.23 13.20
N ASP A 8 7.47 -0.26 13.56
CA ASP A 8 7.05 0.88 14.36
C ASP A 8 6.32 1.84 13.42
N LEU A 9 5.01 1.97 13.63
CA LEU A 9 4.17 2.80 12.78
C LEU A 9 4.44 4.28 13.07
N PRO A 10 4.60 5.13 12.04
CA PRO A 10 5.06 6.50 12.24
C PRO A 10 4.00 7.43 12.82
N GLY A 11 2.72 7.06 12.85
CA GLY A 11 1.63 7.94 13.25
C GLY A 11 1.30 8.97 12.17
N ILE A 12 1.02 8.49 10.95
CA ILE A 12 0.81 9.30 9.74
C ILE A 12 -0.22 10.39 9.96
N GLU A 13 -1.38 10.06 10.52
CA GLU A 13 -2.49 11.01 10.70
C GLU A 13 -2.08 12.24 11.51
N GLY A 14 -1.39 12.02 12.63
CA GLY A 14 -0.89 13.10 13.48
C GLY A 14 0.13 13.96 12.76
N ARG A 15 1.07 13.35 12.03
CA ARG A 15 2.11 14.09 11.28
C ARG A 15 1.55 14.90 10.12
N LEU A 16 0.62 14.34 9.36
CA LEU A 16 -0.07 15.06 8.29
C LEU A 16 -0.91 16.22 8.83
N THR A 17 -1.53 16.03 10.00
CA THR A 17 -2.28 17.10 10.69
C THR A 17 -1.34 18.24 11.06
N THR A 18 -0.20 17.94 11.68
CA THR A 18 0.82 18.94 12.02
C THR A 18 1.27 19.72 10.79
N LEU A 19 1.59 19.04 9.68
CA LEU A 19 2.00 19.71 8.44
C LEU A 19 0.92 20.62 7.88
N ARG A 20 -0.32 20.14 7.80
CA ARG A 20 -1.44 20.95 7.32
C ARG A 20 -1.60 22.21 8.17
N ASP A 21 -1.58 22.06 9.49
CA ASP A 21 -1.80 23.18 10.41
C ASP A 21 -0.65 24.18 10.36
N ASP A 22 0.60 23.71 10.17
CA ASP A 22 1.76 24.56 9.89
C ASP A 22 1.57 25.35 8.58
N PHE A 23 1.15 24.71 7.49
CA PHE A 23 0.92 25.41 6.22
C PHE A 23 -0.16 26.49 6.33
N VAL A 24 -1.29 26.19 6.98
CA VAL A 24 -2.40 27.15 7.16
C VAL A 24 -1.95 28.34 8.01
N ARG A 25 -1.18 28.11 9.08
CA ARG A 25 -0.67 29.18 9.96
C ARG A 25 0.24 30.16 9.21
N GLU A 26 1.08 29.65 8.32
CA GLU A 26 2.17 30.43 7.72
C GLU A 26 1.73 31.13 6.42
N THR A 27 0.76 30.57 5.71
CA THR A 27 0.23 31.08 4.43
C THR A 27 -0.05 32.60 4.40
N PRO A 28 -0.63 33.24 5.44
CA PRO A 28 -0.93 34.68 5.42
C PRO A 28 0.30 35.60 5.36
N ALA A 29 1.47 35.14 5.80
CA ALA A 29 2.70 35.93 5.87
C ALA A 29 3.60 35.76 4.63
N LEU A 30 3.25 34.85 3.72
CA LEU A 30 4.07 34.45 2.59
C LEU A 30 3.90 35.34 1.35
N SER A 31 4.91 35.30 0.48
CA SER A 31 4.79 35.84 -0.88
C SER A 31 3.65 35.15 -1.62
N MET A 32 3.06 35.80 -2.64
CA MET A 32 1.95 35.21 -3.40
C MET A 32 2.29 33.82 -3.98
N GLY A 33 3.54 33.62 -4.43
CA GLY A 33 3.99 32.34 -4.98
C GLY A 33 4.12 31.24 -3.92
N ASP A 34 4.71 31.54 -2.77
CA ASP A 34 4.88 30.57 -1.68
C ASP A 34 3.53 30.25 -1.02
N ALA A 35 2.65 31.24 -0.87
CA ALA A 35 1.29 31.06 -0.37
C ALA A 35 0.49 30.09 -1.27
N GLU A 36 0.64 30.18 -2.59
CA GLU A 36 -0.02 29.25 -3.51
C GLU A 36 0.53 27.83 -3.41
N LYS A 37 1.85 27.70 -3.27
CA LYS A 37 2.50 26.41 -3.03
C LYS A 37 1.99 25.74 -1.75
N PHE A 38 1.86 26.49 -0.65
CA PHE A 38 1.36 25.99 0.62
C PHE A 38 -0.10 25.54 0.52
N ARG A 39 -0.96 26.31 -0.15
CA ARG A 39 -2.34 25.91 -0.43
C ARG A 39 -2.42 24.60 -1.21
N ARG A 40 -1.58 24.43 -2.24
CA ARG A 40 -1.51 23.18 -2.99
C ARG A 40 -1.14 22.00 -2.08
N TRP A 41 -0.13 22.14 -1.23
CA TRP A 41 0.24 21.06 -0.30
C TRP A 41 -0.85 20.75 0.73
N VAL A 42 -1.61 21.76 1.20
CA VAL A 42 -2.79 21.52 2.03
C VAL A 42 -3.81 20.66 1.28
N LEU A 43 -4.10 20.95 0.01
CA LEU A 43 -5.00 20.13 -0.82
C LEU A 43 -4.49 18.70 -1.03
N ASP A 44 -3.18 18.54 -1.24
CA ASP A 44 -2.54 17.22 -1.39
C ASP A 44 -2.66 16.40 -0.09
N ILE A 45 -2.44 17.01 1.08
CA ILE A 45 -2.61 16.37 2.38
C ILE A 45 -4.08 15.99 2.64
N GLU A 46 -5.02 16.89 2.35
CA GLU A 46 -6.45 16.61 2.47
C GLU A 46 -6.90 15.47 1.53
N THR A 47 -6.27 15.37 0.34
CA THR A 47 -6.49 14.22 -0.55
C THR A 47 -6.01 12.92 0.07
N ILE A 48 -4.87 12.93 0.78
CA ILE A 48 -4.39 11.75 1.53
C ILE A 48 -5.37 11.39 2.64
N PHE A 49 -5.86 12.36 3.42
CA PHE A 49 -6.86 12.10 4.47
C PHE A 49 -8.14 11.50 3.92
N ALA A 50 -8.69 12.06 2.84
CA ALA A 50 -9.89 11.55 2.20
C ALA A 50 -9.71 10.09 1.75
N LYS A 51 -8.58 9.77 1.13
CA LYS A 51 -8.26 8.38 0.73
C LYS A 51 -8.09 7.48 1.94
N ALA A 52 -7.33 7.89 2.95
CA ALA A 52 -7.11 7.11 4.16
C ALA A 52 -8.42 6.78 4.88
N ALA A 53 -9.35 7.73 4.96
CA ALA A 53 -10.68 7.53 5.55
C ALA A 53 -11.49 6.46 4.80
N VAL A 54 -11.51 6.50 3.46
CA VAL A 54 -12.19 5.49 2.64
C VAL A 54 -11.50 4.13 2.75
N ILE A 55 -10.16 4.12 2.73
CA ILE A 55 -9.38 2.89 2.88
C ILE A 55 -9.70 2.20 4.21
N SER A 56 -9.60 2.92 5.33
CA SER A 56 -9.82 2.33 6.66
C SER A 56 -11.29 2.08 6.98
N GLY A 57 -12.21 2.88 6.43
CA GLY A 57 -13.64 2.82 6.72
C GLY A 57 -14.44 1.88 5.81
N THR A 58 -13.91 1.53 4.63
CA THR A 58 -14.63 0.73 3.63
C THR A 58 -13.76 -0.38 3.06
N VAL A 59 -12.62 -0.02 2.45
CA VAL A 59 -11.78 -0.99 1.71
C VAL A 59 -11.23 -2.07 2.62
N GLN A 60 -10.60 -1.71 3.73
CA GLN A 60 -10.03 -2.67 4.66
C GLN A 60 -11.10 -3.62 5.23
N PRO A 61 -12.25 -3.15 5.75
CA PRO A 61 -13.34 -4.04 6.18
C PRO A 61 -13.81 -5.03 5.12
N GLU A 62 -13.95 -4.60 3.85
CA GLU A 62 -14.36 -5.49 2.75
C GLU A 62 -13.30 -6.56 2.45
N VAL A 63 -12.02 -6.17 2.45
CA VAL A 63 -10.90 -7.08 2.30
C VAL A 63 -10.84 -8.09 3.45
N GLU A 64 -10.98 -7.63 4.69
CA GLU A 64 -11.00 -8.50 5.89
C GLU A 64 -12.16 -9.49 5.85
N ALA A 65 -13.34 -9.06 5.38
CA ALA A 65 -14.50 -9.92 5.20
C ALA A 65 -14.26 -11.03 4.16
N ASP A 66 -13.58 -10.71 3.05
CA ASP A 66 -13.26 -11.68 2.00
C ASP A 66 -12.14 -12.64 2.41
N LEU A 67 -11.14 -12.14 3.15
CA LEU A 67 -10.06 -12.96 3.71
C LEU A 67 -10.55 -13.85 4.86
N GLY A 68 -11.60 -13.45 5.58
CA GLY A 68 -12.04 -14.09 6.81
C GLY A 68 -11.11 -13.85 8.00
N TYR A 69 -10.22 -12.85 7.92
CA TYR A 69 -9.25 -12.50 8.94
C TYR A 69 -9.16 -10.98 9.13
N PRO A 70 -9.02 -10.49 10.38
CA PRO A 70 -8.66 -9.10 10.61
C PRO A 70 -7.19 -8.87 10.20
N LEU A 71 -6.93 -7.80 9.45
CA LEU A 71 -5.59 -7.37 9.07
C LEU A 71 -4.95 -6.48 10.15
N GLY A 72 -5.74 -6.05 11.12
CA GLY A 72 -5.29 -5.42 12.35
C GLY A 72 -5.17 -3.91 12.19
N ASP A 73 -3.94 -3.40 12.31
CA ASP A 73 -3.69 -1.96 12.36
C ASP A 73 -4.10 -1.24 11.06
N ARG A 74 -4.94 -0.22 11.20
CA ARG A 74 -5.49 0.57 10.09
C ARG A 74 -4.43 1.39 9.37
N GLU A 75 -3.49 1.96 10.12
CA GLU A 75 -2.40 2.76 9.56
C GLU A 75 -1.51 1.88 8.67
N GLN A 76 -1.22 0.64 9.09
CA GLN A 76 -0.46 -0.30 8.27
C GLN A 76 -1.15 -0.59 6.92
N PHE A 77 -2.47 -0.75 6.92
CA PHE A 77 -3.23 -0.96 5.68
C PHE A 77 -3.23 0.29 4.80
N VAL A 78 -3.34 1.49 5.38
CA VAL A 78 -3.21 2.76 4.65
C VAL A 78 -1.80 2.91 4.04
N ILE A 79 -0.75 2.55 4.78
CA ILE A 79 0.64 2.55 4.28
C ILE A 79 0.78 1.67 3.04
N ALA A 80 0.18 0.47 3.04
CA ALA A 80 0.21 -0.42 1.89
C ALA A 80 -0.37 0.21 0.61
N MET A 81 -1.14 1.30 0.71
CA MET A 81 -1.75 2.00 -0.43
C MET A 81 -0.88 3.14 -0.99
N PHE A 82 0.19 3.56 -0.31
CA PHE A 82 1.09 4.62 -0.80
C PHE A 82 1.87 4.18 -2.04
N ARG A 83 1.94 5.04 -3.06
CA ARG A 83 2.66 4.80 -4.32
C ARG A 83 3.89 5.71 -4.43
N PRO A 84 4.90 5.37 -5.26
CA PRO A 84 6.15 6.13 -5.35
C PRO A 84 6.01 7.63 -5.62
N SER A 85 4.94 8.06 -6.30
CA SER A 85 4.69 9.47 -6.60
C SER A 85 4.45 10.33 -5.36
N THR A 86 4.10 9.75 -4.21
CA THR A 86 3.92 10.52 -2.96
C THR A 86 5.22 11.03 -2.37
N ARG A 87 6.36 10.43 -2.73
CA ARG A 87 7.68 10.84 -2.23
C ARG A 87 7.96 12.31 -2.53
N ASN A 88 7.67 12.72 -3.76
CA ASN A 88 7.96 14.07 -4.25
C ASN A 88 7.29 15.16 -3.41
N LEU A 89 6.07 14.90 -2.92
CA LEU A 89 5.38 15.85 -2.03
C LEU A 89 6.21 16.13 -0.78
N PHE A 90 6.64 15.08 -0.08
CA PHE A 90 7.36 15.22 1.19
C PHE A 90 8.80 15.69 0.99
N ASP A 91 9.45 15.30 -0.11
CA ASP A 91 10.78 15.80 -0.47
C ASP A 91 10.73 17.32 -0.76
N GLU A 92 9.71 17.81 -1.49
CA GLU A 92 9.54 19.24 -1.77
C GLU A 92 9.25 20.04 -0.48
N ILE A 93 8.44 19.49 0.41
CA ILE A 93 8.16 20.07 1.73
C ILE A 93 9.45 20.16 2.56
N ALA A 94 10.26 19.10 2.58
CA ALA A 94 11.51 19.07 3.33
C ALA A 94 12.53 20.09 2.82
N GLU A 95 12.67 20.20 1.49
CA GLU A 95 13.55 21.21 0.89
C GLU A 95 13.12 22.64 1.27
N HIS A 96 11.81 22.91 1.28
CA HIS A 96 11.30 24.22 1.65
C HIS A 96 11.38 24.50 3.16
N ALA A 97 11.23 23.46 3.99
CA ALA A 97 11.41 23.57 5.45
C ALA A 97 12.86 23.88 5.83
N GLN A 98 13.87 23.41 5.08
CA GLN A 98 15.27 23.76 5.33
C GLN A 98 15.55 25.27 5.22
N SER A 99 14.73 25.98 4.44
CA SER A 99 14.90 27.41 4.17
C SER A 99 14.14 28.30 5.17
N GLY A 100 13.37 27.74 6.12
CA GLY A 100 12.58 28.56 7.06
C GLY A 100 12.17 27.83 8.34
N CYS A 101 12.03 28.59 9.44
CA CYS A 101 11.69 28.05 10.77
C CYS A 101 10.19 27.77 10.98
N TRP A 102 9.46 27.40 9.92
CA TRP A 102 8.00 27.32 9.93
C TRP A 102 7.47 25.90 10.20
N CYS A 103 8.27 24.87 9.91
CA CYS A 103 7.87 23.47 10.00
C CYS A 103 8.13 22.90 11.41
N THR A 104 7.10 22.35 12.04
CA THR A 104 7.17 21.72 13.36
C THR A 104 7.76 20.31 13.29
N LEU A 105 7.58 19.61 12.16
CA LEU A 105 8.13 18.27 11.98
C LEU A 105 9.65 18.31 11.78
N THR A 106 10.34 17.30 12.34
CA THR A 106 11.77 17.14 12.10
C THR A 106 12.05 16.58 10.70
N ASP A 107 13.26 16.79 10.19
CA ASP A 107 13.72 16.18 8.94
C ASP A 107 13.57 14.65 8.93
N ALA A 108 13.74 14.01 10.09
CA ALA A 108 13.55 12.58 10.23
C ALA A 108 12.07 12.19 10.01
N ASN A 109 11.13 12.97 10.57
CA ASN A 109 9.71 12.72 10.36
C ASN A 109 9.30 12.91 8.90
N LEU A 110 9.83 13.93 8.22
CA LEU A 110 9.58 14.17 6.80
C LEU A 110 10.15 13.05 5.92
N ARG A 111 11.37 12.58 6.22
CA ARG A 111 11.99 11.44 5.53
C ARG A 111 11.18 10.15 5.70
N GLU A 112 10.64 9.91 6.89
CA GLU A 112 9.75 8.76 7.13
C GLU A 112 8.46 8.85 6.30
N LEU A 113 7.85 10.05 6.19
CA LEU A 113 6.68 10.27 5.32
C LEU A 113 7.02 10.07 3.83
N ALA A 114 8.17 10.55 3.38
CA ALA A 114 8.66 10.32 2.02
C ALA A 114 8.87 8.83 1.72
N GLY A 115 9.29 8.04 2.72
CA GLY A 115 9.58 6.61 2.64
C GLY A 115 8.37 5.67 2.72
N LEU A 116 7.14 6.15 2.94
CA LEU A 116 5.97 5.29 3.13
C LEU A 116 5.72 4.31 1.96
N HIS A 117 5.98 4.76 0.73
CA HIS A 117 5.87 3.91 -0.46
C HIS A 117 6.89 2.76 -0.48
N GLU A 118 8.06 2.93 0.15
CA GLU A 118 9.09 1.89 0.28
C GLU A 118 8.61 0.81 1.26
N VAL A 119 7.94 1.21 2.34
CA VAL A 119 7.28 0.27 3.28
C VAL A 119 6.18 -0.51 2.57
N ALA A 120 5.36 0.15 1.75
CA ALA A 120 4.36 -0.53 0.91
C ALA A 120 4.99 -1.57 -0.04
N GLY A 121 6.13 -1.21 -0.63
CA GLY A 121 6.92 -2.13 -1.48
C GLY A 121 7.51 -3.31 -0.70
N ALA A 122 7.99 -3.08 0.52
CA ALA A 122 8.47 -4.14 1.40
C ALA A 122 7.35 -5.11 1.79
N LEU A 123 6.14 -4.61 2.08
CA LEU A 123 4.96 -5.45 2.31
C LEU A 123 4.62 -6.29 1.07
N ALA A 124 4.66 -5.70 -0.13
CA ALA A 124 4.43 -6.45 -1.36
C ALA A 124 5.46 -7.57 -1.55
N TRP A 125 6.73 -7.28 -1.30
CA TRP A 125 7.79 -8.28 -1.39
C TRP A 125 7.58 -9.45 -0.41
N ILE A 126 7.20 -9.15 0.83
CA ILE A 126 6.84 -10.17 1.83
C ILE A 126 5.64 -11.00 1.35
N GLY A 127 4.60 -10.34 0.83
CA GLY A 127 3.38 -11.01 0.35
C GLY A 127 3.63 -11.91 -0.86
N ASP A 128 4.42 -11.48 -1.84
CA ASP A 128 4.84 -12.29 -2.98
C ASP A 128 5.58 -13.56 -2.52
N ALA A 129 6.52 -13.43 -1.57
CA ALA A 129 7.21 -14.57 -0.99
C ALA A 129 6.25 -15.50 -0.22
N ALA A 130 5.34 -14.93 0.56
CA ALA A 130 4.37 -15.68 1.34
C ALA A 130 3.38 -16.43 0.44
N LEU A 131 2.89 -15.81 -0.65
CA LEU A 131 1.99 -16.42 -1.63
C LEU A 131 2.64 -17.64 -2.29
N LYS A 132 3.91 -17.54 -2.68
CA LYS A 132 4.65 -18.67 -3.31
C LYS A 132 4.67 -19.91 -2.44
N ILE A 133 4.76 -19.76 -1.11
CA ILE A 133 4.77 -20.87 -0.15
C ILE A 133 3.34 -21.26 0.23
N GLY A 134 2.49 -20.28 0.52
CA GLY A 134 1.10 -20.47 0.94
C GLY A 134 0.22 -21.11 -0.12
N LEU A 135 0.59 -21.03 -1.40
CA LEU A 135 -0.08 -21.73 -2.50
C LEU A 135 0.19 -23.24 -2.52
N LEU A 136 1.30 -23.70 -1.93
CA LEU A 136 1.71 -25.10 -2.03
C LEU A 136 0.61 -26.08 -1.56
N PRO A 137 -0.08 -25.89 -0.42
CA PRO A 137 -1.18 -26.77 -0.02
C PRO A 137 -2.30 -26.92 -1.05
N ALA A 138 -2.58 -25.90 -1.87
CA ALA A 138 -3.64 -25.91 -2.87
C ALA A 138 -3.23 -26.60 -4.19
N ILE A 139 -1.92 -26.65 -4.48
CA ILE A 139 -1.39 -27.18 -5.75
C ILE A 139 -0.54 -28.44 -5.58
N TRP A 140 -0.25 -28.85 -4.35
CA TRP A 140 0.61 -29.99 -4.03
C TRP A 140 -0.04 -31.31 -4.41
N ASP A 141 0.75 -32.19 -5.02
CA ASP A 141 0.38 -33.57 -5.29
C ASP A 141 1.56 -34.47 -4.85
N PRO A 142 1.33 -35.50 -4.01
CA PRO A 142 2.39 -36.38 -3.56
C PRO A 142 2.94 -37.32 -4.66
N ASP A 143 2.29 -37.41 -5.81
CA ASP A 143 2.76 -38.20 -6.95
C ASP A 143 3.99 -37.54 -7.60
N ILE A 144 5.14 -38.20 -7.49
CA ILE A 144 6.42 -37.76 -8.06
C ILE A 144 6.32 -37.53 -9.57
N ALA A 145 5.49 -38.30 -10.29
CA ALA A 145 5.30 -38.13 -11.73
C ALA A 145 4.70 -36.75 -12.09
N LYS A 146 4.01 -36.11 -11.13
CA LYS A 146 3.39 -34.80 -11.29
C LYS A 146 4.24 -33.65 -10.76
N ALA A 147 5.45 -33.91 -10.27
CA ALA A 147 6.35 -32.85 -9.80
C ALA A 147 6.62 -31.78 -10.89
N GLY A 148 6.67 -32.19 -12.16
CA GLY A 148 6.89 -31.29 -13.30
C GLY A 148 5.76 -30.26 -13.53
N VAL A 149 4.52 -30.56 -13.11
CA VAL A 149 3.38 -29.64 -13.33
C VAL A 149 3.21 -28.63 -12.20
N LEU A 150 3.86 -28.80 -11.04
CA LEU A 150 3.79 -27.88 -9.89
C LEU A 150 4.15 -26.44 -10.28
N THR A 151 5.20 -26.26 -11.09
CA THR A 151 5.60 -24.93 -11.56
C THR A 151 4.52 -24.29 -12.43
N GLY A 152 3.83 -25.08 -13.25
CA GLY A 152 2.72 -24.62 -14.09
C GLY A 152 1.50 -24.23 -13.25
N ASN A 153 1.14 -25.07 -12.27
CA ASN A 153 0.03 -24.83 -11.35
C ASN A 153 0.25 -23.58 -10.49
N ARG A 154 1.45 -23.42 -9.93
CA ARG A 154 1.81 -22.19 -9.18
C ARG A 154 1.65 -20.96 -10.07
N LYS A 155 2.25 -21.02 -11.27
CA LYS A 155 2.13 -19.97 -12.29
C LYS A 155 0.69 -19.71 -12.72
N ALA A 156 -0.25 -20.62 -12.53
CA ALA A 156 -1.64 -20.37 -12.88
C ALA A 156 -2.32 -19.49 -11.83
N TYR A 157 -1.99 -19.65 -10.55
CA TYR A 157 -2.53 -18.88 -9.42
C TYR A 157 -1.89 -17.49 -9.29
N ASP A 158 -0.55 -17.42 -9.32
CA ASP A 158 0.23 -16.17 -9.07
C ASP A 158 0.37 -15.26 -10.30
N ARG A 159 -0.40 -15.51 -11.37
CA ARG A 159 -0.44 -14.65 -12.56
C ARG A 159 -0.98 -13.27 -12.20
N ASN A 160 -0.33 -12.23 -12.74
CA ASN A 160 -0.76 -10.83 -12.60
C ASN A 160 -2.25 -10.63 -12.95
N SER A 161 -2.82 -11.40 -13.89
CA SER A 161 -4.25 -11.31 -14.23
C SER A 161 -5.18 -11.73 -13.09
N ASN A 162 -4.80 -12.72 -12.28
CA ASN A 162 -5.60 -13.15 -11.13
C ASN A 162 -5.46 -12.17 -9.98
N LEU A 163 -4.23 -11.73 -9.71
CA LEU A 163 -3.99 -10.68 -8.73
C LEU A 163 -4.72 -9.38 -9.12
N ALA A 164 -4.72 -9.01 -10.40
CA ALA A 164 -5.44 -7.84 -10.90
C ALA A 164 -6.96 -7.97 -10.71
N ARG A 165 -7.54 -9.15 -10.97
CA ARG A 165 -8.95 -9.40 -10.69
C ARG A 165 -9.29 -9.30 -9.21
N LEU A 166 -8.44 -9.81 -8.32
CA LEU A 166 -8.64 -9.68 -6.89
C LEU A 166 -8.50 -8.22 -6.42
N CYS A 167 -7.54 -7.49 -6.99
CA CYS A 167 -7.37 -6.05 -6.78
C CYS A 167 -8.64 -5.27 -7.15
N ASP A 168 -9.25 -5.59 -8.30
CA ASP A 168 -10.48 -4.96 -8.78
C ASP A 168 -11.67 -5.29 -7.89
N ARG A 169 -11.76 -6.54 -7.44
CA ARG A 169 -12.80 -6.98 -6.51
C ARG A 169 -12.73 -6.22 -5.18
N TRP A 170 -11.53 -5.93 -4.71
CA TRP A 170 -11.29 -5.17 -3.48
C TRP A 170 -11.23 -3.65 -3.69
N GLY A 171 -11.35 -3.15 -4.92
CA GLY A 171 -11.25 -1.72 -5.25
C GLY A 171 -9.89 -1.07 -4.89
N LEU A 172 -8.83 -1.85 -4.71
CA LEU A 172 -7.56 -1.31 -4.20
C LEU A 172 -6.94 -0.29 -5.16
N TYR A 173 -7.07 -0.52 -6.47
CA TYR A 173 -6.41 0.29 -7.47
C TYR A 173 -6.90 1.74 -7.39
N GLU A 174 -8.21 1.96 -7.36
CA GLU A 174 -8.88 3.25 -7.34
C GLU A 174 -8.56 4.04 -6.07
N HIS A 175 -8.36 3.33 -4.96
CA HIS A 175 -8.10 3.91 -3.65
C HIS A 175 -6.61 4.09 -3.31
N ARG A 176 -5.69 3.72 -4.22
CA ARG A 176 -4.25 3.97 -4.03
C ARG A 176 -3.97 5.46 -3.76
N ILE A 177 -2.96 5.73 -2.93
CA ILE A 177 -2.53 7.08 -2.57
C ILE A 177 -1.37 7.47 -3.49
N HIS A 178 -1.63 8.41 -4.41
CA HIS A 178 -0.72 8.77 -5.49
C HIS A 178 -1.00 10.18 -6.02
N PHE A 179 0.02 10.81 -6.62
CA PHE A 179 -0.08 12.13 -7.28
C PHE A 179 0.46 12.15 -8.71
N ASP A 180 0.80 10.97 -9.26
CA ASP A 180 1.17 10.88 -10.67
C ASP A 180 -0.01 11.19 -11.59
N PRO A 181 0.25 11.83 -12.76
CA PRO A 181 -0.80 12.21 -13.68
C PRO A 181 -1.48 10.99 -14.32
N ASP A 182 -2.76 11.16 -14.66
CA ASP A 182 -3.60 10.19 -15.38
C ASP A 182 -3.18 10.05 -16.86
N THR A 183 -1.94 9.62 -17.04
CA THR A 183 -1.37 9.28 -18.33
C THR A 183 -1.81 7.87 -18.73
N PRO A 184 -2.18 7.63 -20.00
CA PRO A 184 -2.53 6.29 -20.46
C PRO A 184 -1.40 5.29 -20.17
N ARG A 185 -1.71 4.24 -19.41
CA ARG A 185 -0.79 3.14 -19.12
C ARG A 185 -1.21 1.91 -19.89
N SER A 186 -0.23 1.11 -20.31
CA SER A 186 -0.53 -0.21 -20.87
C SER A 186 -1.19 -1.08 -19.81
N THR A 187 -2.11 -1.96 -20.22
CA THR A 187 -2.78 -2.92 -19.33
C THR A 187 -1.78 -3.69 -18.48
N ARG A 188 -0.66 -4.13 -19.08
CA ARG A 188 0.42 -4.81 -18.36
C ARG A 188 0.99 -4.01 -17.18
N LYS A 189 1.15 -2.69 -17.33
CA LYS A 189 1.64 -1.82 -16.24
C LYS A 189 0.59 -1.65 -15.16
N VAL A 190 -0.69 -1.51 -15.54
CA VAL A 190 -1.82 -1.44 -14.61
C VAL A 190 -1.91 -2.74 -13.79
N ASP A 191 -1.91 -3.89 -14.46
CA ASP A 191 -1.98 -5.21 -13.82
C ASP A 191 -0.80 -5.46 -12.89
N HIS A 192 0.39 -4.96 -13.23
CA HIS A 192 1.54 -5.05 -12.33
C HIS A 192 1.32 -4.25 -11.04
N VAL A 193 0.82 -3.01 -11.14
CA VAL A 193 0.52 -2.19 -9.94
C VAL A 193 -0.58 -2.83 -9.10
N LYS A 194 -1.63 -3.37 -9.75
CA LYS A 194 -2.70 -4.11 -9.09
C LYS A 194 -2.17 -5.34 -8.35
N GLY A 195 -1.27 -6.08 -9.00
CA GLY A 195 -0.55 -7.20 -8.39
C GLY A 195 0.18 -6.80 -7.11
N THR A 196 0.99 -5.75 -7.19
CA THR A 196 1.73 -5.21 -6.04
C THR A 196 0.83 -4.79 -4.89
N LEU A 197 -0.35 -4.20 -5.16
CA LEU A 197 -1.31 -3.84 -4.11
C LEU A 197 -1.86 -5.07 -3.39
N VAL A 198 -2.25 -6.11 -4.13
CA VAL A 198 -2.71 -7.38 -3.54
C VAL A 198 -1.60 -8.05 -2.76
N GLU A 199 -0.38 -8.08 -3.30
CA GLU A 199 0.80 -8.59 -2.60
C GLU A 199 1.03 -7.83 -1.29
N SER A 200 0.90 -6.50 -1.24
CA SER A 200 1.02 -5.75 0.01
C SER A 200 0.00 -6.21 1.06
N VAL A 201 -1.25 -6.45 0.67
CA VAL A 201 -2.30 -6.99 1.55
C VAL A 201 -1.95 -8.39 2.06
N PHE A 202 -1.49 -9.28 1.19
CA PHE A 202 -1.02 -10.61 1.58
C PHE A 202 0.23 -10.55 2.48
N GLY A 203 1.07 -9.54 2.32
CA GLY A 203 2.17 -9.24 3.23
C GLY A 203 1.65 -8.94 4.64
N ILE A 204 0.66 -8.07 4.77
CA ILE A 204 0.01 -7.78 6.07
C ILE A 204 -0.61 -9.05 6.66
N LEU A 205 -1.35 -9.82 5.85
CA LEU A 205 -1.97 -11.08 6.28
C LEU A 205 -0.91 -12.06 6.80
N PHE A 206 0.22 -12.19 6.11
CA PHE A 206 1.32 -13.04 6.56
C PHE A 206 1.90 -12.58 7.91
N LEU A 207 2.11 -11.27 8.10
CA LEU A 207 2.61 -10.74 9.37
C LEU A 207 1.64 -11.02 10.53
N ARG A 208 0.34 -11.05 10.27
CA ARG A 208 -0.71 -11.32 11.27
C ARG A 208 -0.92 -12.81 11.51
N GLU A 209 -1.25 -13.56 10.48
CA GLU A 209 -1.76 -14.93 10.54
C GLU A 209 -0.74 -15.98 10.06
N GLY A 210 0.43 -15.55 9.59
CA GLY A 210 1.46 -16.43 9.04
C GLY A 210 1.02 -17.13 7.76
N LEU A 211 1.73 -18.20 7.41
CA LEU A 211 1.44 -18.99 6.20
C LEU A 211 0.06 -19.64 6.22
N LYS A 212 -0.51 -19.90 7.41
CA LYS A 212 -1.85 -20.50 7.52
C LYS A 212 -2.93 -19.57 6.95
N GLY A 213 -2.92 -18.30 7.37
CA GLY A 213 -3.88 -17.32 6.84
C GLY A 213 -3.71 -17.11 5.35
N VAL A 214 -2.45 -16.99 4.89
CA VAL A 214 -2.14 -16.89 3.45
C VAL A 214 -2.69 -18.09 2.68
N ALA A 215 -2.42 -19.32 3.14
CA ALA A 215 -2.88 -20.54 2.48
C ALA A 215 -4.41 -20.59 2.36
N SER A 216 -5.13 -20.23 3.43
CA SER A 216 -6.60 -20.14 3.40
C SER A 216 -7.12 -19.11 2.40
N ALA A 217 -6.44 -17.97 2.26
CA ALA A 217 -6.82 -16.91 1.34
C ALA A 217 -6.45 -17.20 -0.13
N THR A 218 -5.63 -18.20 -0.42
CA THR A 218 -5.24 -18.52 -1.81
C THR A 218 -6.39 -18.97 -2.70
N GLU A 219 -7.51 -19.41 -2.10
CA GLU A 219 -8.72 -19.74 -2.84
C GLU A 219 -9.30 -18.55 -3.63
N LEU A 220 -9.06 -17.33 -3.15
CA LEU A 220 -9.44 -16.10 -3.84
C LEU A 220 -8.67 -15.88 -5.15
N LEU A 221 -7.53 -16.56 -5.31
CA LEU A 221 -6.67 -16.51 -6.49
C LEU A 221 -6.84 -17.72 -7.41
N ARG A 222 -7.81 -18.59 -7.11
CA ARG A 222 -8.07 -19.79 -7.90
C ARG A 222 -8.33 -19.41 -9.37
N PRO A 223 -7.62 -20.02 -10.33
CA PRO A 223 -7.88 -19.79 -11.74
C PRO A 223 -9.33 -20.10 -12.09
N PRO A 224 -9.96 -19.34 -13.00
CA PRO A 224 -11.28 -19.71 -13.51
C PRO A 224 -11.23 -21.11 -14.14
N ALA A 225 -12.34 -21.85 -14.03
CA ALA A 225 -12.47 -23.13 -14.71
C ALA A 225 -12.28 -22.95 -16.23
N PRO A 226 -11.63 -23.91 -16.91
CA PRO A 226 -11.41 -23.87 -18.35
C PRO A 226 -12.71 -23.89 -19.15
#